data_AF-A0AAV7B6H6-F1
#
_entry.id   AF-A0AAV7B6H6-F1
#
_cell.length_a   1.000
_cell.length_b   1.000
_cell.length_c   1.000
_cell.angle_alpha   90.00
_cell.angle_beta   90.00
_cell.angle_gamma   90.00
#
_symmetry.space_group_name_H-M   'P 1'
#
loop_
_entity.id
_entity.type
_entity.pdbx_description
1 polymer ?
#
loop_
_entity_poly.entity_id
_entity_poly.type
_entity_poly.pdbx_seq_one_letter_code
_entity_poly.pdbx_strand_id
1 'polypeptide(L)'
;MDHLPPEHADIVIVGGGVIGWSVAYWLKKMQTKKKAYNVLVVERDTTYSHASTVLSAGGIRQQFSRPENIQMSLFGAHFLRNINEYLGILNEDPVDVQFNPSGYLFLSSEKGAEILEENYRVQREQGAKVALLSPEQLKKKFPWINTQDVALASYGLENEGWFDPWLLLSALRRKALSMGVLHCHGEVTGFNYVTQEMVTSDGDPVNFRRIHEVIVQAQNSLETQPVECMAVVNAAGAWSSKVAEMIGIGCGSPGTFQEFKLPVEPRKRYIYMFHCPNGPGLDCPLLIDSSGAYFRREGLGGNYIGGLSPLEEEEPDHSNLDVDHEYFQQKVWPLLAYRVPVFESLKVKSSWAGYYDYNTYDQNGVIGTHPLVPNFYFACGFSGHGLQQAPAVGRAVAELLHNGQFTTLDLTSFDFQRFIFQQPILERNIV
;
A
#
# COMPACT_ATOMS: atom_id res chain seq x y z
N MET A 1 22.02 18.63 -4.34
CA MET A 1 21.73 19.74 -3.40
C MET A 1 20.47 19.33 -2.68
N ASP A 2 20.53 19.15 -1.37
CA ASP A 2 19.32 18.96 -0.58
C ASP A 2 18.45 20.20 -0.76
N HIS A 3 17.26 20.02 -1.34
CA HIS A 3 16.35 21.12 -1.59
C HIS A 3 15.69 21.50 -0.27
N LEU A 4 16.04 22.67 0.26
CA LEU A 4 15.28 23.31 1.32
C LEU A 4 13.81 23.42 0.90
N PRO A 5 12.86 23.25 1.82
CA PRO A 5 11.46 23.44 1.50
C PRO A 5 11.20 24.89 1.03
N PRO A 6 10.24 25.10 0.11
CA PRO A 6 9.79 26.45 -0.25
C PRO A 6 9.06 27.11 0.92
N GLU A 7 8.98 28.44 0.94
CA GLU A 7 8.17 29.18 1.93
C GLU A 7 6.67 28.89 1.78
N HIS A 8 6.19 28.60 0.56
CA HIS A 8 4.78 28.32 0.26
C HIS A 8 4.60 27.15 -0.71
N ALA A 9 3.63 26.27 -0.42
CA ALA A 9 3.12 25.26 -1.33
C ALA A 9 1.62 25.03 -1.07
N ASP A 10 0.76 25.14 -2.08
CA ASP A 10 -0.69 25.04 -1.88
C ASP A 10 -1.10 23.68 -1.29
N ILE A 11 -0.42 22.60 -1.69
CA ILE A 11 -0.63 21.24 -1.19
C ILE A 11 0.70 20.65 -0.73
N VAL A 12 0.77 20.20 0.52
CA VAL A 12 1.93 19.48 1.08
C VAL A 12 1.58 18.00 1.26
N ILE A 13 2.39 17.11 0.71
CA ILE A 13 2.26 15.67 0.84
C ILE A 13 3.36 15.18 1.79
N VAL A 14 2.95 14.59 2.91
CA VAL A 14 3.85 14.02 3.92
C VAL A 14 4.09 12.56 3.58
N GLY A 15 5.31 12.21 3.18
CA GLY A 15 5.71 10.88 2.72
C GLY A 15 5.85 10.81 1.20
N GLY A 16 7.05 10.47 0.74
CA GLY A 16 7.41 10.31 -0.67
C GLY A 16 7.54 8.86 -1.10
N GLY A 17 6.76 7.94 -0.51
CA GLY A 17 6.57 6.58 -1.04
C GLY A 17 5.69 6.56 -2.29
N VAL A 18 5.33 5.37 -2.77
CA VAL A 18 4.53 5.20 -4.00
C VAL A 18 3.18 5.92 -3.92
N ILE A 19 2.52 5.92 -2.75
CA ILE A 19 1.24 6.61 -2.54
C ILE A 19 1.41 8.12 -2.69
N GLY A 20 2.38 8.71 -1.98
CA GLY A 20 2.62 10.16 -2.02
C GLY A 20 2.96 10.67 -3.42
N TRP A 21 3.85 9.98 -4.14
CA TRP A 21 4.16 10.35 -5.53
C TRP A 21 3.01 10.11 -6.50
N SER A 22 2.18 9.09 -6.27
CA SER A 22 0.96 8.88 -7.05
C SER A 22 -0.04 10.03 -6.86
N VAL A 23 -0.27 10.47 -5.62
CA VAL A 23 -1.10 11.66 -5.33
C VAL A 23 -0.53 12.88 -6.04
N ALA A 24 0.77 13.14 -5.93
CA ALA A 24 1.43 14.27 -6.57
C ALA A 24 1.29 14.25 -8.09
N TYR A 25 1.49 13.08 -8.71
CA TYR A 25 1.31 12.88 -10.15
C TYR A 25 -0.11 13.21 -10.60
N TRP A 26 -1.14 12.64 -9.95
CA TRP A 26 -2.52 12.86 -10.33
C TRP A 26 -2.97 14.30 -10.09
N LEU A 27 -2.53 14.93 -9.01
CA LEU A 27 -2.75 16.35 -8.76
C LEU A 27 -2.25 17.22 -9.91
N LYS A 28 -1.04 16.96 -10.44
CA LYS A 28 -0.54 17.70 -11.61
C LYS A 28 -1.22 17.28 -12.91
N LYS A 29 -1.58 16.01 -13.07
CA LYS A 29 -2.25 15.49 -14.29
C LYS A 29 -3.65 16.07 -14.46
N MET A 30 -4.38 16.26 -13.37
CA MET A 30 -5.73 16.84 -13.34
C MET A 30 -5.73 18.37 -13.33
N GLN A 31 -4.59 18.99 -13.03
CA GLN A 31 -4.45 20.43 -12.99
C GLN A 31 -4.77 21.06 -14.37
N THR A 32 -5.61 22.08 -14.37
CA THR A 32 -5.84 22.92 -15.56
C THR A 32 -5.10 24.24 -15.41
N LYS A 33 -4.78 24.92 -16.54
CA LYS A 33 -4.10 26.23 -16.51
C LYS A 33 -4.81 27.28 -15.65
N LYS A 34 -6.13 27.16 -15.46
CA LYS A 34 -6.96 28.08 -14.66
C LYS A 34 -6.89 27.82 -13.15
N LYS A 35 -6.47 26.63 -12.73
CA LYS A 35 -6.36 26.20 -11.33
C LYS A 35 -4.93 25.72 -11.06
N ALA A 36 -3.93 26.53 -11.40
CA ALA A 36 -2.55 26.15 -11.17
C ALA A 36 -2.22 26.22 -9.68
N TYR A 37 -1.63 25.15 -9.14
CA TYR A 37 -1.17 25.09 -7.75
C TYR A 37 0.18 24.36 -7.66
N ASN A 38 0.91 24.68 -6.59
CA ASN A 38 2.18 24.08 -6.22
C ASN A 38 1.94 22.89 -5.29
N VAL A 39 2.65 21.80 -5.57
CA VAL A 39 2.60 20.57 -4.78
C VAL A 39 4.01 20.31 -4.27
N LEU A 40 4.14 20.12 -2.95
CA LEU A 40 5.40 19.75 -2.30
C LEU A 40 5.29 18.34 -1.75
N VAL A 41 6.24 17.46 -2.07
CA VAL A 41 6.42 16.16 -1.40
C VAL A 41 7.55 16.26 -0.40
N VAL A 42 7.28 15.98 0.87
CA VAL A 42 8.28 15.93 1.94
C VAL A 42 8.59 14.46 2.23
N GLU A 43 9.82 14.03 1.98
CA GLU A 43 10.32 12.68 2.26
C GLU A 43 11.52 12.76 3.20
N ARG A 44 11.50 11.97 4.26
CA ARG A 44 12.56 11.96 5.27
C ARG A 44 13.72 11.05 4.89
N ASP A 45 13.50 10.02 4.08
CA ASP A 45 14.52 9.09 3.59
C ASP A 45 14.51 9.04 2.06
N THR A 46 15.38 9.82 1.43
CA THR A 46 15.52 9.85 -0.03
C THR A 46 16.30 8.66 -0.61
N THR A 47 16.92 7.84 0.25
CA THR A 47 17.50 6.54 -0.18
C THR A 47 16.44 5.47 -0.31
N TYR A 48 15.28 5.67 0.32
CA TYR A 48 14.17 4.73 0.42
C TYR A 48 14.54 3.40 1.09
N SER A 49 15.69 3.30 1.76
CA SER A 49 16.18 2.06 2.36
C SER A 49 15.25 1.49 3.43
N HIS A 50 14.43 2.32 4.06
CA HIS A 50 13.41 1.91 5.04
C HIS A 50 11.96 1.97 4.50
N ALA A 51 11.76 2.32 3.23
CA ALA A 51 10.42 2.51 2.69
C ALA A 51 9.75 1.17 2.36
N SER A 52 8.54 0.95 2.90
CA SER A 52 7.70 -0.21 2.59
C SER A 52 7.49 -0.45 1.09
N THR A 53 7.51 0.63 0.30
CA THR A 53 7.43 0.55 -1.16
C THR A 53 8.51 -0.35 -1.75
N VAL A 54 9.79 -0.08 -1.45
CA VAL A 54 10.92 -0.79 -2.10
C VAL A 54 11.21 -2.14 -1.46
N LEU A 55 10.80 -2.32 -0.21
CA LEU A 55 10.95 -3.56 0.56
C LEU A 55 9.82 -4.57 0.28
N SER A 56 8.87 -4.23 -0.61
CA SER A 56 7.74 -5.08 -0.99
C SER A 56 8.15 -6.24 -1.91
N ALA A 57 7.39 -7.33 -1.87
CA ALA A 57 7.49 -8.43 -2.83
C ALA A 57 7.02 -8.06 -4.26
N GLY A 58 6.36 -6.90 -4.44
CA GLY A 58 5.97 -6.36 -5.75
C GLY A 58 4.71 -6.96 -6.37
N GLY A 59 3.88 -7.66 -5.58
CA GLY A 59 2.70 -8.35 -6.07
C GLY A 59 1.56 -7.44 -6.53
N ILE A 60 0.82 -7.89 -7.54
CA ILE A 60 -0.46 -7.32 -7.99
C ILE A 60 -1.47 -8.43 -8.25
N ARG A 61 -2.68 -8.28 -7.68
CA ARG A 61 -3.80 -9.22 -7.75
C ARG A 61 -5.14 -8.50 -7.77
N GLN A 62 -6.18 -9.14 -8.25
CA GLN A 62 -7.57 -8.70 -8.12
C GLN A 62 -8.37 -9.61 -7.19
N GLN A 63 -7.74 -10.65 -6.66
CA GLN A 63 -8.35 -11.64 -5.76
C GLN A 63 -8.60 -11.08 -4.34
N PHE A 64 -9.55 -10.14 -4.24
CA PHE A 64 -10.08 -9.58 -3.00
C PHE A 64 -11.55 -9.99 -2.82
N SER A 65 -12.15 -9.68 -1.67
CA SER A 65 -13.59 -9.89 -1.41
C SER A 65 -14.40 -8.59 -1.45
N ARG A 66 -13.76 -7.43 -1.26
CA ARG A 66 -14.39 -6.11 -1.37
C ARG A 66 -14.34 -5.59 -2.81
N PRO A 67 -15.50 -5.19 -3.40
CA PRO A 67 -15.54 -4.59 -4.74
C PRO A 67 -14.57 -3.43 -4.92
N GLU A 68 -14.44 -2.57 -3.92
CA GLU A 68 -13.60 -1.39 -3.96
C GLU A 68 -12.11 -1.74 -4.12
N ASN A 69 -11.62 -2.75 -3.38
CA ASN A 69 -10.24 -3.24 -3.51
C ASN A 69 -10.00 -3.94 -4.85
N ILE A 70 -10.99 -4.68 -5.36
CA ILE A 70 -10.92 -5.29 -6.68
C ILE A 70 -10.80 -4.21 -7.76
N GLN A 71 -11.65 -3.16 -7.70
CA GLN A 71 -11.64 -2.06 -8.66
C GLN A 71 -10.38 -1.21 -8.60
N MET A 72 -9.87 -0.90 -7.40
CA MET A 72 -8.58 -0.21 -7.25
C MET A 72 -7.44 -1.02 -7.86
N SER A 73 -7.46 -2.34 -7.70
CA SER A 73 -6.41 -3.22 -8.23
C SER A 73 -6.53 -3.43 -9.75
N LEU A 74 -7.74 -3.47 -10.29
CA LEU A 74 -8.00 -3.43 -11.74
C LEU A 74 -7.49 -2.11 -12.35
N PHE A 75 -7.74 -1.00 -11.68
CA PHE A 75 -7.21 0.30 -12.09
C PHE A 75 -5.67 0.31 -12.05
N GLY A 76 -5.07 -0.21 -10.98
CA GLY A 76 -3.62 -0.36 -10.87
C GLY A 76 -3.02 -1.19 -12.01
N ALA A 77 -3.63 -2.33 -12.33
CA ALA A 77 -3.17 -3.18 -13.44
C ALA A 77 -3.31 -2.48 -14.80
N HIS A 78 -4.42 -1.77 -15.02
CA HIS A 78 -4.61 -0.96 -16.23
C HIS A 78 -3.57 0.16 -16.32
N PHE A 79 -3.25 0.82 -15.21
CA PHE A 79 -2.23 1.85 -15.15
C PHE A 79 -0.85 1.30 -15.53
N LEU A 80 -0.46 0.15 -14.96
CA LEU A 80 0.82 -0.50 -15.26
C LEU A 80 0.91 -0.97 -16.71
N ARG A 81 -0.18 -1.52 -17.27
CA ARG A 81 -0.23 -1.94 -18.68
C ARG A 81 -0.03 -0.76 -19.64
N ASN A 82 -0.53 0.41 -19.28
CA ASN A 82 -0.44 1.63 -20.08
C ASN A 82 0.56 2.64 -19.48
N ILE A 83 1.58 2.15 -18.76
CA ILE A 83 2.45 2.99 -17.93
C ILE A 83 3.15 4.10 -18.72
N ASN A 84 3.47 3.87 -19.99
CA ASN A 84 4.11 4.87 -20.85
C ASN A 84 3.17 6.03 -21.24
N GLU A 85 1.86 5.80 -21.28
CA GLU A 85 0.87 6.87 -21.51
C GLU A 85 0.72 7.77 -20.28
N TYR A 86 0.90 7.19 -19.09
CA TYR A 86 0.79 7.90 -17.82
C TYR A 86 2.11 8.56 -17.41
N LEU A 87 3.21 7.80 -17.42
CA LEU A 87 4.49 8.15 -16.80
C LEU A 87 5.62 8.41 -17.81
N GLY A 88 5.37 8.27 -19.11
CA GLY A 88 6.36 8.63 -20.13
C GLY A 88 6.75 10.11 -20.07
N ILE A 89 8.03 10.39 -20.28
CA ILE A 89 8.60 11.75 -20.34
C ILE A 89 9.17 11.96 -21.74
N LEU A 90 8.90 13.13 -22.32
CA LEU A 90 9.35 13.45 -23.68
C LEU A 90 10.89 13.43 -23.73
N ASN A 91 11.45 12.76 -24.74
CA ASN A 91 12.89 12.58 -24.94
C ASN A 91 13.60 11.73 -23.86
N GLU A 92 12.87 10.94 -23.09
CA GLU A 92 13.44 9.91 -22.21
C GLU A 92 13.03 8.51 -22.68
N ASP A 93 13.77 7.49 -22.26
CA ASP A 93 13.45 6.10 -22.56
C ASP A 93 12.08 5.69 -22.00
N PRO A 94 11.37 4.76 -22.67
CA PRO A 94 10.13 4.21 -22.16
C PRO A 94 10.29 3.63 -20.75
N VAL A 95 9.27 3.81 -19.93
CA VAL A 95 9.18 3.21 -18.60
C VAL A 95 8.95 1.70 -18.75
N ASP A 96 9.82 0.93 -18.12
CA ASP A 96 9.66 -0.51 -17.90
C ASP A 96 9.76 -0.81 -16.40
N VAL A 97 8.72 -1.43 -15.85
CA VAL A 97 8.64 -1.84 -14.43
C VAL A 97 8.98 -3.32 -14.24
N GLN A 98 9.43 -4.00 -15.29
CA GLN A 98 9.75 -5.42 -15.28
C GLN A 98 8.57 -6.29 -14.80
N PHE A 99 7.40 -6.03 -15.37
CA PHE A 99 6.19 -6.77 -15.04
C PHE A 99 6.29 -8.23 -15.47
N ASN A 100 6.02 -9.14 -14.54
CA ASN A 100 5.97 -10.58 -14.74
C ASN A 100 4.50 -11.05 -14.65
N PRO A 101 3.85 -11.37 -15.78
CA PRO A 101 2.43 -11.73 -15.83
C PRO A 101 2.18 -13.22 -15.53
N SER A 102 2.82 -13.79 -14.50
CA SER A 102 2.67 -15.22 -14.17
C SER A 102 1.43 -15.52 -13.31
N GLY A 103 0.61 -14.50 -13.00
CA GLY A 103 -0.61 -14.65 -12.22
C GLY A 103 -0.38 -14.77 -10.72
N TYR A 104 -1.48 -14.80 -9.97
CA TYR A 104 -1.54 -15.06 -8.53
C TYR A 104 -2.35 -16.33 -8.29
N LEU A 105 -1.85 -17.21 -7.42
CA LEU A 105 -2.49 -18.49 -7.08
C LEU A 105 -2.76 -18.56 -5.58
N PHE A 106 -4.03 -18.61 -5.21
CA PHE A 106 -4.45 -18.88 -3.84
C PHE A 106 -4.88 -20.33 -3.70
N LEU A 107 -4.40 -20.97 -2.65
CA LEU A 107 -4.81 -22.32 -2.26
C LEU A 107 -5.69 -22.24 -1.03
N SER A 108 -6.71 -23.08 -0.99
CA SER A 108 -7.59 -23.19 0.15
C SER A 108 -7.74 -24.64 0.58
N SER A 109 -7.71 -24.85 1.89
CA SER A 109 -8.15 -26.11 2.50
C SER A 109 -9.68 -26.18 2.50
N GLU A 110 -10.24 -27.32 2.90
CA GLU A 110 -11.69 -27.50 3.05
C GLU A 110 -12.36 -26.37 3.85
N LYS A 111 -11.70 -25.86 4.89
CA LYS A 111 -12.24 -24.80 5.75
C LYS A 111 -12.47 -23.46 5.03
N GLY A 112 -11.69 -23.18 3.98
CA GLY A 112 -11.75 -21.90 3.27
C GLY A 112 -12.32 -22.01 1.86
N ALA A 113 -12.74 -23.20 1.42
CA ALA A 113 -13.16 -23.43 0.03
C ALA A 113 -14.44 -22.65 -0.32
N GLU A 114 -15.45 -22.68 0.55
CA GLU A 114 -16.71 -21.95 0.34
C GLU A 114 -16.48 -20.44 0.22
N ILE A 115 -15.67 -19.86 1.11
CA ILE A 115 -15.32 -18.44 1.06
C ILE A 115 -14.53 -18.12 -0.22
N LEU A 116 -13.63 -19.00 -0.67
CA LEU A 116 -12.89 -18.80 -1.91
C LEU A 116 -13.83 -18.80 -3.13
N GLU A 117 -14.88 -19.64 -3.13
CA GLU A 117 -15.93 -19.61 -4.16
C GLU A 117 -16.75 -18.33 -4.14
N GLU A 118 -17.14 -17.85 -2.96
CA GLU A 118 -17.85 -16.57 -2.80
C GLU A 118 -17.01 -15.41 -3.33
N ASN A 119 -15.74 -15.35 -2.91
CA ASN A 119 -14.79 -14.36 -3.37
C ASN A 119 -14.61 -14.41 -4.89
N TYR A 120 -14.48 -15.60 -5.47
CA TYR A 120 -14.41 -15.79 -6.92
C TYR A 120 -15.62 -15.18 -7.65
N ARG A 121 -16.84 -15.34 -7.13
CA ARG A 121 -18.06 -14.76 -7.74
C ARG A 121 -17.98 -13.24 -7.74
N VAL A 122 -17.67 -12.61 -6.60
CA VAL A 122 -17.54 -11.15 -6.49
C VAL A 122 -16.45 -10.63 -7.43
N GLN A 123 -15.29 -11.30 -7.47
CA GLN A 123 -14.17 -10.96 -8.35
C GLN A 123 -14.60 -10.94 -9.83
N ARG A 124 -15.33 -11.98 -10.27
CA ARG A 124 -15.85 -12.08 -11.64
C ARG A 124 -16.88 -11.00 -11.95
N GLU A 125 -17.78 -10.67 -11.01
CA GLU A 125 -18.76 -9.59 -11.14
C GLU A 125 -18.09 -8.23 -11.31
N GLN A 126 -16.98 -7.99 -10.60
CA GLN A 126 -16.17 -6.78 -10.72
C GLN A 126 -15.28 -6.75 -11.97
N GLY A 127 -15.24 -7.84 -12.75
CA GLY A 127 -14.52 -7.91 -14.02
C GLY A 127 -13.13 -8.56 -13.96
N ALA A 128 -12.71 -9.06 -12.79
CA ALA A 128 -11.44 -9.79 -12.66
C ALA A 128 -11.46 -11.10 -13.48
N LYS A 129 -10.31 -11.45 -14.05
CA LYS A 129 -10.13 -12.67 -14.85
C LYS A 129 -9.48 -13.75 -14.00
N VAL A 130 -10.30 -14.40 -13.20
CA VAL A 130 -9.90 -15.51 -12.32
C VAL A 130 -10.55 -16.83 -12.76
N ALA A 131 -9.94 -17.95 -12.36
CA ALA A 131 -10.46 -19.29 -12.54
C ALA A 131 -10.31 -20.10 -11.23
N LEU A 132 -11.33 -20.89 -10.92
CA LEU A 132 -11.25 -21.91 -9.88
C LEU A 132 -10.73 -23.23 -10.47
N LEU A 133 -9.86 -23.90 -9.72
CA LEU A 133 -9.25 -25.16 -10.10
C LEU A 133 -9.51 -26.20 -9.01
N SER A 134 -9.95 -27.40 -9.42
CA SER A 134 -9.96 -28.57 -8.55
C SER A 134 -8.52 -29.02 -8.25
N PRO A 135 -8.29 -29.85 -7.21
CA PRO A 135 -6.96 -30.39 -6.91
C PRO A 135 -6.33 -31.12 -8.10
N GLU A 136 -7.12 -31.86 -8.90
CA GLU A 136 -6.63 -32.55 -10.10
C GLU A 136 -6.24 -31.58 -11.21
N GLN A 137 -7.04 -30.53 -11.43
CA GLN A 137 -6.74 -29.48 -12.42
C GLN A 137 -5.50 -28.69 -12.00
N LEU A 138 -5.38 -28.39 -10.72
CA LEU A 138 -4.23 -27.72 -10.13
C LEU A 138 -2.96 -28.57 -10.33
N LYS A 139 -3.00 -29.85 -9.97
CA LYS A 139 -1.87 -30.77 -10.15
C LYS A 139 -1.49 -30.96 -11.62
N LYS A 140 -2.47 -30.98 -12.52
CA LYS A 140 -2.21 -31.03 -13.97
C LYS A 140 -1.52 -29.76 -14.47
N LYS A 141 -1.93 -28.60 -13.99
CA LYS A 141 -1.38 -27.30 -14.41
C LYS A 141 -0.01 -27.03 -13.79
N PHE A 142 0.18 -27.39 -12.52
CA PHE A 142 1.41 -27.19 -11.76
C PHE A 142 1.89 -28.52 -11.16
N PRO A 143 2.51 -29.42 -11.94
CA PRO A 143 2.86 -30.77 -11.47
C PRO A 143 3.80 -30.81 -10.26
N TRP A 144 4.57 -29.74 -10.05
CA TRP A 144 5.50 -29.56 -8.93
C TRP A 144 4.81 -29.33 -7.57
N ILE A 145 3.52 -28.96 -7.56
CA ILE A 145 2.80 -28.62 -6.34
C ILE A 145 2.30 -29.89 -5.63
N ASN A 146 2.41 -29.94 -4.31
CA ASN A 146 1.68 -30.90 -3.49
C ASN A 146 0.23 -30.42 -3.36
N THR A 147 -0.77 -31.29 -3.53
CA THR A 147 -2.21 -30.92 -3.48
C THR A 147 -3.00 -31.72 -2.44
N GLN A 148 -2.33 -32.50 -1.58
CA GLN A 148 -3.00 -33.45 -0.67
C GLN A 148 -4.03 -32.80 0.26
N ASP A 149 -3.77 -31.57 0.70
CA ASP A 149 -4.58 -30.79 1.65
C ASP A 149 -5.30 -29.60 0.99
N VAL A 150 -5.25 -29.50 -0.35
CA VAL A 150 -5.93 -28.44 -1.10
C VAL A 150 -7.30 -28.95 -1.51
N ALA A 151 -8.34 -28.22 -1.12
CA ALA A 151 -9.71 -28.48 -1.56
C ALA A 151 -10.04 -27.69 -2.83
N LEU A 152 -9.56 -26.45 -2.92
CA LEU A 152 -9.83 -25.55 -4.03
C LEU A 152 -8.68 -24.57 -4.24
N ALA A 153 -8.44 -24.17 -5.48
CA ALA A 153 -7.51 -23.10 -5.79
C ALA A 153 -8.14 -22.03 -6.69
N SER A 154 -7.73 -20.78 -6.51
CA SER A 154 -8.10 -19.65 -7.35
C SER A 154 -6.87 -19.10 -8.04
N TYR A 155 -6.92 -18.99 -9.37
CA TYR A 155 -5.80 -18.58 -10.21
C TYR A 155 -6.18 -17.38 -11.09
N GLY A 156 -5.38 -16.31 -11.03
CA GLY A 156 -5.48 -15.17 -11.92
C GLY A 156 -4.96 -15.46 -13.32
N LEU A 157 -5.80 -15.17 -14.32
CA LEU A 157 -5.51 -15.39 -15.73
C LEU A 157 -4.96 -14.14 -16.42
N GLU A 158 -5.34 -12.95 -15.96
CA GLU A 158 -4.89 -11.67 -16.51
C GLU A 158 -4.71 -10.66 -15.37
N ASN A 159 -3.93 -9.59 -15.61
CA ASN A 159 -3.75 -8.46 -14.68
C ASN A 159 -3.12 -8.80 -13.33
N GLU A 160 -2.63 -10.03 -13.15
CA GLU A 160 -2.00 -10.47 -11.91
C GLU A 160 -0.55 -10.93 -12.15
N GLY A 161 0.27 -10.82 -11.11
CA GLY A 161 1.68 -11.15 -11.15
C GLY A 161 2.48 -10.27 -10.21
N TRP A 162 3.67 -9.85 -10.64
CA TRP A 162 4.50 -8.93 -9.87
C TRP A 162 5.32 -8.01 -10.78
N PHE A 163 5.83 -6.92 -10.22
CA PHE A 163 6.72 -5.97 -10.89
C PHE A 163 7.74 -5.44 -9.89
N ASP A 164 8.73 -4.69 -10.36
CA ASP A 164 9.73 -4.06 -9.52
C ASP A 164 9.16 -2.78 -8.85
N PRO A 165 9.04 -2.73 -7.51
CA PRO A 165 8.47 -1.58 -6.81
C PRO A 165 9.32 -0.31 -6.93
N TRP A 166 10.65 -0.46 -7.00
CA TRP A 166 11.58 0.66 -7.14
C TRP A 166 11.41 1.34 -8.50
N LEU A 167 11.22 0.56 -9.57
CA LEU A 167 10.99 1.11 -10.90
C LEU A 167 9.67 1.90 -10.99
N LEU A 168 8.60 1.41 -10.36
CA LEU A 168 7.34 2.17 -10.29
C LEU A 168 7.49 3.47 -9.50
N LEU A 169 8.08 3.40 -8.30
CA LEU A 169 8.35 4.57 -7.46
C LEU A 169 9.19 5.62 -8.21
N SER A 170 10.28 5.17 -8.84
CA SER A 170 11.19 6.02 -9.59
C SER A 170 10.51 6.68 -10.78
N ALA A 171 9.68 5.94 -11.52
CA ALA A 171 8.92 6.46 -12.65
C ALA A 171 7.88 7.51 -12.21
N LEU A 172 7.13 7.24 -11.14
CA LEU A 172 6.17 8.20 -10.58
C LEU A 172 6.86 9.48 -10.12
N ARG A 173 7.95 9.35 -9.35
CA ARG A 173 8.75 10.48 -8.87
C ARG A 173 9.29 11.30 -10.04
N ARG A 174 9.98 10.68 -11.00
CA ARG A 174 10.50 11.37 -12.19
C ARG A 174 9.40 12.09 -12.96
N LYS A 175 8.28 11.41 -13.20
CA LYS A 175 7.16 12.01 -13.92
C LYS A 175 6.60 13.22 -13.17
N ALA A 176 6.33 13.10 -11.88
CA ALA A 176 5.81 14.19 -11.06
C ALA A 176 6.77 15.40 -11.05
N LEU A 177 8.08 15.16 -10.90
CA LEU A 177 9.11 16.21 -10.98
C LEU A 177 9.12 16.89 -12.36
N SER A 178 9.01 16.13 -13.46
CA SER A 178 8.92 16.70 -14.81
C SER A 178 7.68 17.59 -15.03
N MET A 179 6.66 17.42 -14.18
CA MET A 179 5.42 18.21 -14.18
C MET A 179 5.49 19.41 -13.20
N GLY A 180 6.64 19.64 -12.57
CA GLY A 180 6.88 20.76 -11.66
C GLY A 180 6.43 20.53 -10.22
N VAL A 181 6.33 19.27 -9.76
CA VAL A 181 6.20 18.98 -8.33
C VAL A 181 7.50 19.34 -7.62
N LEU A 182 7.40 20.02 -6.49
CA LEU A 182 8.51 20.33 -5.61
C LEU A 182 8.76 19.16 -4.67
N HIS A 183 10.01 18.98 -4.24
CA HIS A 183 10.34 17.98 -3.22
C HIS A 183 11.32 18.52 -2.22
N CYS A 184 11.17 18.06 -0.98
CA CYS A 184 12.04 18.40 0.13
C CYS A 184 12.51 17.13 0.83
N HIS A 185 13.80 17.08 1.12
CA HIS A 185 14.39 16.06 1.97
C HIS A 185 14.32 16.54 3.43
N GLY A 186 13.34 16.03 4.17
CA GLY A 186 13.06 16.50 5.52
C GLY A 186 11.96 15.71 6.21
N GLU A 187 11.80 15.96 7.50
CA GLU A 187 10.77 15.34 8.33
C GLU A 187 9.73 16.39 8.72
N VAL A 188 8.45 16.05 8.56
CA VAL A 188 7.37 16.88 9.12
C VAL A 188 7.28 16.63 10.61
N THR A 189 7.45 17.67 11.41
CA THR A 189 7.49 17.58 12.88
C THR A 189 6.31 18.26 13.57
N GLY A 190 5.48 19.00 12.82
CA GLY A 190 4.30 19.65 13.36
C GLY A 190 3.51 20.44 12.34
N PHE A 191 2.43 21.08 12.81
CA PHE A 191 1.53 21.90 12.02
C PHE A 191 1.13 23.15 12.81
N ASN A 192 1.05 24.30 12.14
CA ASN A 192 0.32 25.45 12.67
C ASN A 192 -1.08 25.51 12.04
N TYR A 193 -2.08 25.79 12.89
CA TYR A 193 -3.48 25.74 12.52
C TYR A 193 -4.30 26.76 13.30
N VAL A 194 -5.40 27.19 12.69
CA VAL A 194 -6.45 27.94 13.37
C VAL A 194 -7.51 26.97 13.91
N THR A 195 -8.05 27.27 15.08
CA THR A 195 -9.18 26.52 15.66
C THR A 195 -10.44 27.36 15.57
N GLN A 196 -11.52 26.77 15.06
CA GLN A 196 -12.85 27.34 15.04
C GLN A 196 -13.78 26.47 15.89
N GLU A 197 -14.28 27.05 16.98
CA GLU A 197 -15.28 26.42 17.83
C GLU A 197 -16.68 26.62 17.22
N MET A 198 -17.43 25.53 17.16
CA MET A 198 -18.84 25.49 16.81
C MET A 198 -19.61 24.73 17.91
N VAL A 199 -20.93 24.83 17.89
CA VAL A 199 -21.79 24.12 18.83
C VAL A 199 -22.77 23.26 18.02
N THR A 200 -22.93 21.99 18.39
CA THR A 200 -23.93 21.10 17.78
C THR A 200 -25.35 21.57 18.09
N SER A 201 -26.35 21.00 17.43
CA SER A 201 -27.76 21.21 17.79
C SER A 201 -28.07 20.86 19.24
N ASP A 202 -27.30 19.94 19.83
CA ASP A 202 -27.47 19.43 21.19
C ASP A 202 -26.69 20.24 22.24
N GLY A 203 -25.96 21.28 21.81
CA GLY A 203 -25.21 22.17 22.71
C GLY A 203 -23.75 21.75 22.94
N ASP A 204 -23.26 20.72 22.27
CA ASP A 204 -21.89 20.22 22.45
C ASP A 204 -20.87 21.04 21.65
N PRO A 205 -19.74 21.45 22.24
CA PRO A 205 -18.71 22.17 21.51
C PRO A 205 -17.94 21.24 20.56
N VAL A 206 -17.71 21.71 19.34
CA VAL A 206 -16.95 21.03 18.29
C VAL A 206 -15.87 21.95 17.76
N ASN A 207 -14.61 21.52 17.86
CA ASN A 207 -13.46 22.30 17.42
C ASN A 207 -12.97 21.80 16.06
N PHE A 208 -13.15 22.63 15.03
CA PHE A 208 -12.56 22.44 13.71
C PHE A 208 -11.16 23.04 13.69
N ARG A 209 -10.19 22.30 13.14
CA ARG A 209 -8.84 22.78 12.91
C ARG A 209 -8.60 22.93 11.42
N ARG A 210 -7.99 24.05 11.04
CA ARG A 210 -7.55 24.27 9.66
C ARG A 210 -6.06 24.57 9.66
N ILE A 211 -5.29 23.67 9.06
CA ILE A 211 -3.84 23.83 8.91
C ILE A 211 -3.55 25.00 7.97
N HIS A 212 -2.61 25.86 8.32
CA HIS A 212 -2.07 26.89 7.42
C HIS A 212 -0.56 26.78 7.20
N GLU A 213 0.17 26.06 8.05
CA GLU A 213 1.60 25.77 7.84
C GLU A 213 1.97 24.33 8.23
N VAL A 214 2.90 23.74 7.49
CA VAL A 214 3.59 22.50 7.84
C VAL A 214 4.99 22.82 8.32
N ILE A 215 5.38 22.28 9.48
CA ILE A 215 6.72 22.48 10.04
C ILE A 215 7.63 21.35 9.56
N VAL A 216 8.63 21.70 8.75
CA VAL A 216 9.58 20.75 8.16
C VAL A 216 10.95 20.93 8.80
N GLN A 217 11.48 19.85 9.38
CA GLN A 217 12.86 19.78 9.84
C GLN A 217 13.75 19.24 8.72
N ALA A 218 14.77 20.00 8.35
CA ALA A 218 15.75 19.54 7.36
C ALA A 218 16.60 18.40 7.93
N GLN A 219 17.06 17.50 7.06
CA GLN A 219 17.96 16.42 7.49
C GLN A 219 19.22 16.96 8.17
N ASN A 220 19.62 16.30 9.26
CA ASN A 220 20.82 16.63 10.05
C ASN A 220 20.85 18.09 10.55
N SER A 221 19.70 18.77 10.60
CA SER A 221 19.56 20.11 11.15
C SER A 221 18.59 20.10 12.32
N LEU A 222 18.83 20.94 13.32
CA LEU A 222 17.86 21.24 14.37
C LEU A 222 16.89 22.36 13.95
N GLU A 223 17.16 23.02 12.83
CA GLU A 223 16.32 24.08 12.31
C GLU A 223 15.08 23.51 11.65
N THR A 224 13.95 24.13 11.95
CA THR A 224 12.67 23.87 11.29
C THR A 224 12.30 25.05 10.39
N GLN A 225 11.62 24.76 9.31
CA GLN A 225 11.13 25.73 8.34
C GLN A 225 9.62 25.55 8.17
N PRO A 226 8.82 26.59 8.39
CA PRO A 226 7.40 26.55 8.08
C PRO A 226 7.19 26.62 6.57
N VAL A 227 6.25 25.84 6.08
CA VAL A 227 5.74 25.89 4.70
C VAL A 227 4.28 26.26 4.76
N GLU A 228 3.94 27.46 4.29
CA GLU A 228 2.54 27.88 4.15
C GLU A 228 1.80 26.96 3.17
N CYS A 229 0.61 26.52 3.54
CA CYS A 229 -0.17 25.59 2.72
C CYS A 229 -1.68 25.71 2.93
N MET A 230 -2.46 25.20 1.96
CA MET A 230 -3.92 25.16 2.04
C MET A 230 -4.45 23.77 2.38
N ALA A 231 -3.71 22.72 2.03
CA ALA A 231 -4.07 21.33 2.30
C ALA A 231 -2.84 20.45 2.54
N VAL A 232 -3.03 19.42 3.36
CA VAL A 232 -2.02 18.42 3.69
C VAL A 232 -2.53 17.04 3.35
N VAL A 233 -1.70 16.21 2.69
CA VAL A 233 -1.97 14.78 2.47
C VAL A 233 -1.01 13.96 3.32
N ASN A 234 -1.54 13.19 4.24
CA ASN A 234 -0.81 12.22 5.04
C ASN A 234 -0.68 10.89 4.28
N ALA A 235 0.47 10.72 3.62
CA ALA A 235 0.88 9.51 2.91
C ALA A 235 2.14 8.89 3.55
N ALA A 236 2.31 9.08 4.86
CA ALA A 236 3.50 8.70 5.62
C ALA A 236 3.56 7.20 6.00
N GLY A 237 2.79 6.35 5.30
CA GLY A 237 2.78 4.90 5.50
C GLY A 237 2.60 4.51 6.96
N ALA A 238 3.52 3.70 7.49
CA ALA A 238 3.46 3.19 8.86
C ALA A 238 3.57 4.28 9.94
N TRP A 239 3.96 5.50 9.56
CA TRP A 239 4.09 6.64 10.46
C TRP A 239 2.89 7.60 10.37
N SER A 240 1.87 7.29 9.55
CA SER A 240 0.71 8.15 9.36
C SER A 240 -0.06 8.44 10.65
N SER A 241 -0.12 7.50 11.60
CA SER A 241 -0.72 7.78 12.91
C SER A 241 0.05 8.84 13.69
N LYS A 242 1.39 8.81 13.69
CA LYS A 242 2.21 9.83 14.38
C LYS A 242 2.02 11.21 13.75
N VAL A 243 1.92 11.28 12.42
CA VAL A 243 1.62 12.54 11.72
C VAL A 243 0.22 13.06 12.06
N ALA A 244 -0.78 12.18 12.18
CA ALA A 244 -2.13 12.58 12.59
C ALA A 244 -2.17 13.10 14.04
N GLU A 245 -1.40 12.50 14.95
CA GLU A 245 -1.27 12.93 16.35
C GLU A 245 -0.68 14.35 16.46
N MET A 246 0.19 14.78 15.55
CA MET A 246 0.75 16.15 15.52
C MET A 246 -0.32 17.24 15.35
N ILE A 247 -1.46 16.92 14.72
CA ILE A 247 -2.63 17.82 14.60
C ILE A 247 -3.74 17.45 15.61
N GLY A 248 -3.41 16.60 16.58
CA GLY A 248 -4.22 16.17 17.73
C GLY A 248 -5.38 15.23 17.40
N ILE A 249 -5.34 14.53 16.26
CA ILE A 249 -6.26 13.43 15.96
C ILE A 249 -5.88 12.23 16.84
N GLY A 250 -6.84 11.66 17.57
CA GLY A 250 -6.60 10.58 18.55
C GLY A 250 -6.13 11.07 19.92
N CYS A 251 -6.12 12.38 20.17
CA CYS A 251 -5.71 12.98 21.44
C CYS A 251 -6.88 13.64 22.21
N GLY A 252 -8.12 13.43 21.77
CA GLY A 252 -9.32 13.96 22.41
C GLY A 252 -9.67 13.27 23.73
N SER A 253 -10.51 13.94 24.54
CA SER A 253 -11.12 13.31 25.71
C SER A 253 -12.17 12.26 25.32
N PRO A 254 -12.44 11.27 26.18
CA PRO A 254 -13.45 10.25 25.90
C PRO A 254 -14.82 10.84 25.52
N GLY A 255 -15.45 10.29 24.48
CA GLY A 255 -16.73 10.73 23.94
C GLY A 255 -16.65 11.93 22.99
N THR A 256 -15.45 12.35 22.57
CA THR A 256 -15.27 13.42 21.57
C THR A 256 -14.86 12.83 20.23
N PHE A 257 -15.20 13.50 19.12
CA PHE A 257 -14.74 13.10 17.78
C PHE A 257 -13.22 13.07 17.65
N GLN A 258 -12.48 13.85 18.45
CA GLN A 258 -11.01 13.85 18.49
C GLN A 258 -10.42 12.63 19.22
N GLU A 259 -11.21 11.83 19.94
CA GLU A 259 -10.73 10.63 20.64
C GLU A 259 -10.29 9.53 19.66
N PHE A 260 -10.92 9.48 18.49
CA PHE A 260 -10.67 8.44 17.51
C PHE A 260 -9.28 8.62 16.91
N LYS A 261 -8.42 7.64 17.18
CA LYS A 261 -7.07 7.55 16.63
C LYS A 261 -7.12 6.96 15.22
N LEU A 262 -6.21 7.39 14.34
CA LEU A 262 -5.94 6.68 13.10
C LEU A 262 -5.31 5.30 13.45
N PRO A 263 -5.98 4.16 13.20
CA PRO A 263 -5.55 2.86 13.69
C PRO A 263 -4.45 2.23 12.82
N VAL A 264 -3.44 3.01 12.42
CA VAL A 264 -2.34 2.57 11.54
C VAL A 264 -1.04 2.45 12.33
N GLU A 265 -0.44 1.26 12.30
CA GLU A 265 0.81 0.96 12.99
C GLU A 265 1.82 0.24 12.09
N PRO A 266 3.14 0.33 12.36
CA PRO A 266 4.14 -0.48 11.70
C PRO A 266 4.01 -1.94 12.14
N ARG A 267 3.85 -2.84 11.17
CA ARG A 267 4.01 -4.28 11.39
C ARG A 267 5.16 -4.85 10.56
N LYS A 268 6.18 -5.38 11.23
CA LYS A 268 7.38 -5.88 10.57
C LYS A 268 7.09 -7.21 9.88
N ARG A 269 7.50 -7.33 8.61
CA ARG A 269 7.35 -8.52 7.77
C ARG A 269 8.69 -8.90 7.20
N TYR A 270 8.98 -10.20 7.19
CA TYR A 270 10.24 -10.74 6.67
C TYR A 270 10.06 -11.25 5.24
N ILE A 271 11.05 -10.97 4.40
CA ILE A 271 11.18 -11.57 3.08
C ILE A 271 12.53 -12.29 3.02
N TYR A 272 12.49 -13.55 2.60
CA TYR A 272 13.67 -14.37 2.39
C TYR A 272 13.83 -14.65 0.92
N MET A 273 15.01 -14.35 0.38
CA MET A 273 15.42 -14.79 -0.95
C MET A 273 16.14 -16.12 -0.83
N PHE A 274 15.67 -17.13 -1.55
CA PHE A 274 16.27 -18.45 -1.57
C PHE A 274 16.47 -18.96 -2.99
N HIS A 275 17.48 -19.80 -3.14
CA HIS A 275 17.85 -20.42 -4.40
C HIS A 275 17.47 -21.89 -4.38
N CYS A 276 16.77 -22.34 -5.42
CA CYS A 276 16.46 -23.74 -5.67
C CYS A 276 16.47 -23.98 -7.20
N PRO A 277 17.56 -24.51 -7.76
CA PRO A 277 17.73 -24.62 -9.21
C PRO A 277 16.74 -25.60 -9.86
N ASN A 278 16.24 -26.57 -9.10
CA ASN A 278 15.23 -27.54 -9.54
C ASN A 278 13.80 -27.12 -9.15
N GLY A 279 13.60 -25.88 -8.71
CA GLY A 279 12.30 -25.35 -8.31
C GLY A 279 11.38 -25.05 -9.51
N PRO A 280 10.16 -24.52 -9.23
CA PRO A 280 9.18 -24.16 -10.26
C PRO A 280 9.72 -23.24 -11.38
N GLY A 281 9.33 -23.55 -12.63
CA GLY A 281 9.80 -22.84 -13.83
C GLY A 281 9.08 -21.52 -14.12
N LEU A 282 9.20 -21.02 -15.37
CA LEU A 282 8.72 -19.69 -15.78
C LEU A 282 7.22 -19.45 -15.52
N ASP A 283 6.43 -20.52 -15.54
CA ASP A 283 4.99 -20.55 -15.32
C ASP A 283 4.59 -20.48 -13.85
N CYS A 284 5.54 -20.49 -12.91
CA CYS A 284 5.26 -20.35 -11.48
C CYS A 284 4.56 -19.02 -11.19
N PRO A 285 3.34 -19.06 -10.61
CA PRO A 285 2.65 -17.85 -10.16
C PRO A 285 3.29 -17.32 -8.86
N LEU A 286 2.83 -16.16 -8.42
CA LEU A 286 2.96 -15.83 -7.00
C LEU A 286 1.92 -16.67 -6.25
N LEU A 287 2.41 -17.62 -5.46
CA LEU A 287 1.60 -18.59 -4.73
C LEU A 287 1.37 -18.11 -3.30
N ILE A 288 0.12 -18.14 -2.86
CA ILE A 288 -0.31 -18.02 -1.47
C ILE A 288 -0.87 -19.38 -1.05
N ASP A 289 -0.19 -20.03 -0.10
CA ASP A 289 -0.61 -21.31 0.44
C ASP A 289 -1.78 -21.14 1.42
N SER A 290 -2.54 -22.21 1.66
CA SER A 290 -3.61 -22.22 2.67
C SER A 290 -3.11 -21.99 4.10
N SER A 291 -1.81 -22.16 4.36
CA SER A 291 -1.16 -21.77 5.63
C SER A 291 -0.83 -20.27 5.73
N GLY A 292 -0.94 -19.52 4.64
CA GLY A 292 -0.47 -18.14 4.52
C GLY A 292 0.98 -17.99 4.05
N ALA A 293 1.75 -19.09 3.96
CA ALA A 293 3.09 -19.04 3.39
C ALA A 293 3.02 -18.68 1.90
N TYR A 294 3.93 -17.84 1.44
CA TYR A 294 3.92 -17.40 0.05
C TYR A 294 5.31 -17.41 -0.58
N PHE A 295 5.33 -17.51 -1.91
CA PHE A 295 6.54 -17.26 -2.68
C PHE A 295 6.23 -16.85 -4.13
N ARG A 296 7.21 -16.20 -4.76
CA ARG A 296 7.29 -16.01 -6.22
C ARG A 296 8.72 -16.22 -6.70
N ARG A 297 8.90 -16.35 -8.01
CA ARG A 297 10.24 -16.36 -8.62
C ARG A 297 10.87 -14.99 -8.60
N GLU A 298 12.20 -14.96 -8.50
CA GLU A 298 13.06 -13.78 -8.59
C GLU A 298 14.07 -14.02 -9.72
N GLY A 299 13.95 -13.25 -10.81
CA GLY A 299 14.74 -13.46 -12.02
C GLY A 299 14.54 -14.84 -12.68
N LEU A 300 15.55 -15.26 -13.47
CA LEU A 300 15.52 -16.50 -14.25
C LEU A 300 16.43 -17.60 -13.70
N GLY A 301 17.25 -17.30 -12.69
CA GLY A 301 18.31 -18.16 -12.18
C GLY A 301 17.89 -19.12 -11.08
N GLY A 302 16.62 -19.54 -11.02
CA GLY A 302 16.12 -20.42 -9.95
C GLY A 302 16.14 -19.78 -8.56
N ASN A 303 16.00 -18.45 -8.48
CA ASN A 303 15.80 -17.74 -7.22
C ASN A 303 14.31 -17.47 -7.00
N TYR A 304 13.96 -17.34 -5.74
CA TYR A 304 12.60 -17.08 -5.27
C TYR A 304 12.69 -16.12 -4.09
N ILE A 305 11.62 -15.37 -3.88
CA ILE A 305 11.39 -14.66 -2.63
C ILE A 305 10.09 -15.15 -2.01
N GLY A 306 10.02 -15.17 -0.69
CA GLY A 306 8.85 -15.63 0.01
C GLY A 306 8.94 -15.39 1.51
N GLY A 307 7.86 -15.74 2.20
CA GLY A 307 7.74 -15.52 3.63
C GLY A 307 6.39 -16.02 4.15
N LEU A 308 6.11 -15.62 5.39
CA LEU A 308 4.87 -15.85 6.11
C LEU A 308 4.66 -14.63 7.01
N SER A 309 3.44 -14.11 7.05
CA SER A 309 3.09 -13.09 8.04
C SER A 309 3.01 -13.75 9.42
N PRO A 310 3.67 -13.21 10.46
CA PRO A 310 3.49 -13.66 11.84
C PRO A 310 2.02 -13.60 12.26
N LEU A 311 1.64 -14.49 13.18
CA LEU A 311 0.34 -14.41 13.85
C LEU A 311 0.28 -13.17 14.75
N GLU A 312 -0.92 -12.73 15.10
CA GLU A 312 -1.15 -11.55 15.93
C GLU A 312 -0.38 -11.62 17.27
N GLU A 313 -0.37 -12.79 17.89
CA GLU A 313 0.34 -13.07 19.15
C GLU A 313 1.86 -13.26 18.99
N GLU A 314 2.35 -13.39 17.75
CA GLU A 314 3.76 -13.57 17.39
C GLU A 314 4.34 -12.32 16.69
N GLU A 315 3.63 -11.18 16.72
CA GLU A 315 4.07 -9.95 16.04
C GLU A 315 5.45 -9.50 16.56
N PRO A 316 6.45 -9.37 15.67
CA PRO A 316 7.81 -9.07 16.09
C PRO A 316 8.00 -7.60 16.45
N ASP A 317 9.04 -7.31 17.25
CA ASP A 317 9.44 -5.93 17.54
C ASP A 317 9.70 -5.14 16.25
N HIS A 318 9.05 -3.99 16.15
CA HIS A 318 9.11 -3.10 14.99
C HIS A 318 10.10 -1.94 15.18
N SER A 319 10.86 -1.90 16.28
CA SER A 319 11.84 -0.83 16.54
C SER A 319 12.99 -0.77 15.52
N ASN A 320 13.27 -1.89 14.83
CA ASN A 320 14.26 -2.01 13.77
C ASN A 320 13.74 -2.89 12.61
N LEU A 321 14.57 -3.09 11.59
CA LEU A 321 14.29 -3.97 10.44
C LEU A 321 15.18 -5.22 10.42
N ASP A 322 15.63 -5.68 11.59
CA ASP A 322 16.39 -6.92 11.70
C ASP A 322 15.49 -8.11 11.34
N VAL A 323 16.07 -9.05 10.58
CA VAL A 323 15.38 -10.25 10.12
C VAL A 323 15.58 -11.38 11.13
N ASP A 324 14.48 -12.03 11.50
CA ASP A 324 14.53 -13.27 12.27
C ASP A 324 14.79 -14.45 11.33
N HIS A 325 16.01 -14.98 11.35
CA HIS A 325 16.38 -16.14 10.53
C HIS A 325 15.83 -17.48 11.06
N GLU A 326 15.53 -17.55 12.36
CA GLU A 326 14.99 -18.76 12.98
C GLU A 326 13.51 -18.93 12.63
N TYR A 327 12.78 -17.82 12.52
CA TYR A 327 11.40 -17.81 12.00
C TYR A 327 11.31 -18.50 10.62
N PHE A 328 12.30 -18.28 9.75
CA PHE A 328 12.36 -18.99 8.47
C PHE A 328 12.49 -20.51 8.66
N GLN A 329 13.43 -20.96 9.50
CA GLN A 329 13.69 -22.37 9.70
C GLN A 329 12.50 -23.11 10.33
N GLN A 330 11.83 -22.47 11.29
CA GLN A 330 10.79 -23.10 12.09
C GLN A 330 9.38 -22.99 11.48
N LYS A 331 9.08 -21.87 10.79
CA LYS A 331 7.73 -21.55 10.34
C LYS A 331 7.60 -21.51 8.82
N VAL A 332 8.54 -20.87 8.12
CA VAL A 332 8.42 -20.66 6.66
C VAL A 332 8.85 -21.89 5.87
N TRP A 333 10.07 -22.38 6.07
CA TRP A 333 10.66 -23.44 5.26
C TRP A 333 9.86 -24.74 5.29
N PRO A 334 9.37 -25.24 6.44
CA PRO A 334 8.58 -26.47 6.46
C PRO A 334 7.31 -26.38 5.61
N LEU A 335 6.63 -25.22 5.62
CA LEU A 335 5.42 -24.99 4.83
C LEU A 335 5.73 -24.92 3.32
N LEU A 336 6.80 -24.21 2.95
CA LEU A 336 7.26 -24.12 1.57
C LEU A 336 7.69 -25.49 1.02
N ALA A 337 8.45 -26.26 1.80
CA ALA A 337 8.89 -27.61 1.43
C ALA A 337 7.71 -28.59 1.32
N TYR A 338 6.73 -28.49 2.23
CA TYR A 338 5.51 -29.29 2.15
C TYR A 338 4.71 -29.00 0.88
N ARG A 339 4.53 -27.72 0.53
CA ARG A 339 3.77 -27.31 -0.66
C ARG A 339 4.51 -27.60 -1.96
N VAL A 340 5.83 -27.45 -1.96
CA VAL A 340 6.69 -27.67 -3.13
C VAL A 340 7.86 -28.58 -2.71
N PRO A 341 7.74 -29.91 -2.86
CA PRO A 341 8.71 -30.87 -2.30
C PRO A 341 10.17 -30.61 -2.66
N VAL A 342 10.46 -30.10 -3.86
CA VAL A 342 11.83 -29.76 -4.27
C VAL A 342 12.48 -28.64 -3.42
N PHE A 343 11.67 -27.83 -2.73
CA PHE A 343 12.14 -26.81 -1.79
C PHE A 343 12.70 -27.39 -0.48
N GLU A 344 12.63 -28.70 -0.22
CA GLU A 344 13.46 -29.37 0.81
C GLU A 344 14.96 -29.07 0.60
N SER A 345 15.38 -28.82 -0.64
CA SER A 345 16.78 -28.54 -0.99
C SER A 345 17.14 -27.05 -1.07
N LEU A 346 16.19 -26.14 -0.81
CA LEU A 346 16.39 -24.70 -0.97
C LEU A 346 17.55 -24.18 -0.10
N LYS A 347 18.17 -23.08 -0.55
CA LYS A 347 19.20 -22.37 0.22
C LYS A 347 18.89 -20.89 0.28
N VAL A 348 18.67 -20.36 1.48
CA VAL A 348 18.55 -18.92 1.71
C VAL A 348 19.85 -18.23 1.28
N LYS A 349 19.73 -17.15 0.50
CA LYS A 349 20.84 -16.37 -0.06
C LYS A 349 20.89 -14.96 0.50
N SER A 350 19.72 -14.37 0.76
CA SER A 350 19.59 -13.08 1.42
C SER A 350 18.21 -12.97 2.07
N SER A 351 18.01 -11.93 2.85
CA SER A 351 16.72 -11.59 3.44
C SER A 351 16.69 -10.13 3.83
N TRP A 352 15.50 -9.58 3.96
CA TRP A 352 15.27 -8.24 4.48
C TRP A 352 13.93 -8.20 5.21
N ALA A 353 13.73 -7.14 6.00
CA ALA A 353 12.43 -6.85 6.59
C ALA A 353 11.91 -5.52 6.07
N GLY A 354 10.59 -5.35 6.10
CA GLY A 354 9.92 -4.07 5.84
C GLY A 354 8.67 -3.96 6.70
N TYR A 355 8.07 -2.78 6.72
CA TYR A 355 6.82 -2.56 7.46
C TYR A 355 5.62 -2.67 6.53
N TYR A 356 4.55 -3.30 7.01
CA TYR A 356 3.21 -2.93 6.59
C TYR A 356 2.76 -1.70 7.40
N ASP A 357 2.11 -0.76 6.74
CA ASP A 357 1.29 0.26 7.38
C ASP A 357 -0.07 -0.37 7.71
N TYR A 358 -0.07 -1.17 8.77
CA TYR A 358 -1.16 -2.06 9.08
C TYR A 358 -2.29 -1.32 9.78
N ASN A 359 -3.49 -1.39 9.22
CA ASN A 359 -4.69 -0.90 9.86
C ASN A 359 -5.25 -1.97 10.81
N THR A 360 -5.15 -1.73 12.12
CA THR A 360 -5.57 -2.67 13.16
C THR A 360 -7.08 -2.82 13.30
N TYR A 361 -7.86 -1.91 12.70
CA TYR A 361 -9.31 -1.94 12.80
C TYR A 361 -9.94 -2.93 11.82
N ASP A 362 -9.55 -2.85 10.53
CA ASP A 362 -10.17 -3.65 9.48
C ASP A 362 -9.22 -4.02 8.33
N GLN A 363 -7.92 -3.77 8.49
CA GLN A 363 -6.86 -4.08 7.51
C GLN A 363 -7.05 -3.41 6.14
N ASN A 364 -7.93 -2.41 6.02
CA ASN A 364 -8.18 -1.68 4.78
C ASN A 364 -7.59 -0.27 4.81
N GLY A 365 -7.32 0.28 3.63
CA GLY A 365 -6.80 1.64 3.50
C GLY A 365 -7.70 2.70 4.17
N VAL A 366 -7.11 3.86 4.44
CA VAL A 366 -7.80 5.07 4.89
C VAL A 366 -7.60 6.14 3.84
N ILE A 367 -8.69 6.52 3.18
CA ILE A 367 -8.74 7.48 2.08
C ILE A 367 -9.87 8.45 2.37
N GLY A 368 -9.56 9.72 2.54
CA GLY A 368 -10.58 10.72 2.90
C GLY A 368 -10.04 11.77 3.84
N THR A 369 -10.89 12.30 4.72
CA THR A 369 -10.51 13.38 5.65
C THR A 369 -10.94 13.07 7.07
N HIS A 370 -10.28 13.70 8.04
CA HIS A 370 -10.85 13.76 9.39
C HIS A 370 -11.98 14.79 9.41
N PRO A 371 -13.18 14.51 9.97
CA PRO A 371 -14.31 15.43 9.93
C PRO A 371 -14.02 16.79 10.60
N LEU A 372 -13.10 16.81 11.56
CA LEU A 372 -12.70 18.03 12.27
C LEU A 372 -11.46 18.72 11.71
N VAL A 373 -10.76 18.12 10.75
CA VAL A 373 -9.57 18.70 10.12
C VAL A 373 -9.74 18.61 8.60
N PRO A 374 -10.66 19.41 8.03
CA PRO A 374 -11.17 19.18 6.66
C PRO A 374 -10.13 19.40 5.55
N ASN A 375 -8.98 20.00 5.86
CA ASN A 375 -7.87 20.14 4.92
C ASN A 375 -6.70 19.19 5.20
N PHE A 376 -6.93 18.14 5.99
CA PHE A 376 -5.97 17.05 6.24
C PHE A 376 -6.53 15.73 5.69
N TYR A 377 -5.89 15.24 4.64
CA TYR A 377 -6.33 14.09 3.86
C TYR A 377 -5.50 12.86 4.20
N PHE A 378 -6.15 11.70 4.36
CA PHE A 378 -5.48 10.42 4.57
C PHE A 378 -5.29 9.67 3.26
N ALA A 379 -4.13 9.03 3.13
CA ALA A 379 -3.80 8.07 2.08
C ALA A 379 -2.81 7.04 2.64
N CYS A 380 -3.27 6.17 3.54
CA CYS A 380 -2.41 5.27 4.32
C CYS A 380 -3.18 4.04 4.83
N GLY A 381 -2.53 3.10 5.51
CA GLY A 381 -3.18 2.00 6.21
C GLY A 381 -3.50 0.79 5.31
N PHE A 382 -2.79 0.64 4.18
CA PHE A 382 -3.13 -0.36 3.16
C PHE A 382 -2.69 -1.78 3.49
N SER A 383 -2.16 -2.04 4.69
CA SER A 383 -1.97 -3.39 5.25
C SER A 383 -1.38 -4.41 4.26
N GLY A 384 -0.39 -3.99 3.46
CA GLY A 384 0.34 -4.85 2.52
C GLY A 384 -0.05 -4.74 1.04
N HIS A 385 -1.13 -4.05 0.69
CA HIS A 385 -1.62 -3.93 -0.69
C HIS A 385 -1.55 -2.50 -1.27
N GLY A 386 -0.91 -1.57 -0.57
CA GLY A 386 -0.79 -0.18 -1.01
C GLY A 386 -0.03 0.02 -2.33
N LEU A 387 0.96 -0.83 -2.63
CA LEU A 387 1.78 -0.71 -3.84
C LEU A 387 0.94 -0.81 -5.13
N GLN A 388 0.15 -1.88 -5.27
CA GLN A 388 -0.69 -2.10 -6.45
C GLN A 388 -1.85 -1.12 -6.55
N GLN A 389 -2.37 -0.64 -5.40
CA GLN A 389 -3.51 0.28 -5.35
C GLN A 389 -3.09 1.75 -5.49
N ALA A 390 -1.79 2.06 -5.38
CA ALA A 390 -1.30 3.43 -5.38
C ALA A 390 -1.77 4.28 -6.55
N PRO A 391 -1.84 3.79 -7.81
CA PRO A 391 -2.38 4.57 -8.91
C PRO A 391 -3.85 4.99 -8.70
N ALA A 392 -4.68 4.09 -8.14
CA ALA A 392 -6.09 4.38 -7.89
C ALA A 392 -6.26 5.34 -6.71
N VAL A 393 -5.52 5.10 -5.61
CA VAL A 393 -5.53 5.94 -4.40
C VAL A 393 -5.08 7.37 -4.74
N GLY A 394 -3.99 7.51 -5.48
CA GLY A 394 -3.48 8.83 -5.87
C GLY A 394 -4.51 9.64 -6.65
N ARG A 395 -5.24 8.98 -7.56
CA ARG A 395 -6.32 9.61 -8.33
C ARG A 395 -7.49 9.98 -7.42
N ALA A 396 -7.91 9.08 -6.53
CA ALA A 396 -9.03 9.32 -5.62
C ALA A 396 -8.78 10.52 -4.70
N VAL A 397 -7.58 10.63 -4.12
CA VAL A 397 -7.19 11.78 -3.29
C VAL A 397 -7.10 13.07 -4.12
N ALA A 398 -6.56 13.00 -5.34
CA ALA A 398 -6.55 14.16 -6.25
C ALA A 398 -7.97 14.61 -6.65
N GLU A 399 -8.91 13.68 -6.83
CA GLU A 399 -10.33 13.97 -7.06
C GLU A 399 -10.98 14.63 -5.84
N LEU A 400 -10.72 14.15 -4.62
CA LEU A 400 -11.21 14.83 -3.42
C LEU A 400 -10.67 16.26 -3.30
N LEU A 401 -9.38 16.47 -3.53
CA LEU A 401 -8.76 17.80 -3.48
C LEU A 401 -9.27 18.73 -4.60
N HIS A 402 -9.49 18.21 -5.82
CA HIS A 402 -9.86 19.03 -6.98
C HIS A 402 -11.37 19.25 -7.15
N ASN A 403 -12.17 18.23 -6.85
CA ASN A 403 -13.62 18.16 -7.08
C ASN A 403 -14.44 18.16 -5.79
N GLY A 404 -13.83 17.90 -4.63
CA GLY A 404 -14.54 17.74 -3.35
C GLY A 404 -15.26 16.40 -3.17
N GLN A 405 -15.14 15.49 -4.15
CA GLN A 405 -15.78 14.17 -4.12
C GLN A 405 -15.01 13.16 -5.00
N PHE A 406 -15.17 11.88 -4.69
CA PHE A 406 -14.72 10.81 -5.57
C PHE A 406 -15.49 10.84 -6.90
N THR A 407 -14.79 10.65 -8.02
CA THR A 407 -15.40 10.74 -9.37
C THR A 407 -15.23 9.43 -10.14
N THR A 408 -14.08 8.76 -10.02
CA THR A 408 -13.77 7.57 -10.83
C THR A 408 -14.16 6.27 -10.13
N LEU A 409 -13.86 6.16 -8.84
CA LEU A 409 -14.22 5.04 -7.98
C LEU A 409 -14.81 5.63 -6.70
N ASP A 410 -16.00 5.19 -6.30
CA ASP A 410 -16.55 5.59 -5.01
C ASP A 410 -15.81 4.82 -3.89
N LEU A 411 -14.99 5.55 -3.13
CA LEU A 411 -14.20 5.02 -2.02
C LEU A 411 -14.68 5.63 -0.68
N THR A 412 -15.93 6.09 -0.61
CA THR A 412 -16.50 6.70 0.61
C THR A 412 -16.39 5.78 1.83
N SER A 413 -16.47 4.47 1.63
CA SER A 413 -16.30 3.48 2.71
C SER A 413 -14.90 3.44 3.32
N PHE A 414 -13.88 4.03 2.67
CA PHE A 414 -12.49 4.11 3.15
C PHE A 414 -12.25 5.39 3.96
N ASP A 415 -13.25 6.26 4.12
CA ASP A 415 -13.13 7.49 4.90
C ASP A 415 -12.90 7.21 6.39
N PHE A 416 -12.32 8.17 7.09
CA PHE A 416 -12.02 8.10 8.52
C PHE A 416 -13.30 7.95 9.37
N GLN A 417 -14.42 8.48 8.90
CA GLN A 417 -15.70 8.41 9.62
C GLN A 417 -16.14 6.99 9.98
N ARG A 418 -15.69 5.97 9.24
CA ARG A 418 -16.02 4.58 9.57
C ARG A 418 -15.53 4.15 10.96
N PHE A 419 -14.44 4.75 11.47
CA PHE A 419 -13.94 4.47 12.81
C PHE A 419 -14.84 5.09 13.88
N ILE A 420 -15.34 6.30 13.62
CA ILE A 420 -16.24 7.04 14.49
C ILE A 420 -17.59 6.31 14.60
N PHE A 421 -18.13 5.89 13.46
CA PHE A 421 -19.41 5.16 13.40
C PHE A 421 -19.30 3.66 13.64
N GLN A 422 -18.08 3.15 13.89
CA GLN A 422 -17.79 1.74 14.13
C GLN A 422 -18.28 0.81 13.00
N GLN A 423 -17.96 1.15 11.76
CA GLN A 423 -18.37 0.43 10.54
C GLN A 423 -17.15 -0.20 9.83
N PRO A 424 -16.63 -1.35 10.30
CA PRO A 424 -15.47 -1.98 9.68
C PRO A 424 -15.78 -2.54 8.29
N ILE A 425 -14.83 -2.43 7.37
CA ILE A 425 -14.93 -2.97 6.01
C ILE A 425 -14.00 -4.17 5.82
N LEU A 426 -14.32 -5.31 6.44
CA LEU A 426 -13.43 -6.47 6.45
C LEU A 426 -13.27 -7.13 5.07
N GLU A 427 -12.05 -7.61 4.82
CA GLU A 427 -11.75 -8.57 3.77
C GLU A 427 -11.88 -10.00 4.29
N ARG A 428 -12.32 -10.94 3.44
CA ARG A 428 -12.50 -12.36 3.78
C ARG A 428 -11.46 -13.20 3.06
N ASN A 429 -10.72 -14.04 3.81
CA ASN A 429 -9.66 -14.92 3.30
C ASN A 429 -8.60 -14.21 2.43
N ILE A 430 -8.04 -13.13 2.98
CA ILE A 430 -6.90 -12.43 2.39
C ILE A 430 -5.69 -12.64 3.28
N VAL A 431 -4.53 -12.82 2.64
CA VAL A 431 -3.20 -12.95 3.26
C VAL A 431 -2.42 -11.66 3.12
#